data_AF-A0A5C6FAX8-F1
#
_entry.id   AF-A0A5C6FAX8-F1
#
_cell.length_a   1.000
_cell.length_b   1.000
_cell.length_c   1.000
_cell.angle_alpha   90.00
_cell.angle_beta   90.00
_cell.angle_gamma   90.00
#
_symmetry.space_group_name_H-M   'P 1'
#
loop_
_entity.id
_entity.type
_entity.pdbx_description
1 polymer ?
#
loop_
_entity_poly.entity_id
_entity_poly.type
_entity_poly.pdbx_seq_one_letter_code
_entity_poly.pdbx_strand_id
1 'polypeptide(L)'
;MASTTLRERFLKSFAYYRDWHLANRNPAFVPWHTQAYCQYLRLHPADDIQAFVFEMNDWLITVQQEKNVPLDCVGRFYAPNKRYGPPHASATGVYLEGLVDACQLARSAGDAKRYWKYLRSIKLGLRSVQQLTFSNSTDMFYISQKHRVAGGVRTTFYDNRIRVDNVQHCLLAIQKVLADAAFASDLEILSI
;
A
#
# COMPACT_ATOMS: atom_id res chain seq x y z
N MET A 1 27.85 -21.03 -9.98
CA MET A 1 27.54 -20.45 -11.31
C MET A 1 26.07 -20.06 -11.49
N ALA A 2 25.08 -20.75 -10.90
CA ALA A 2 23.65 -20.41 -11.05
C ALA A 2 23.21 -19.03 -10.49
N SER A 3 23.95 -18.46 -9.53
CA SER A 3 23.62 -17.17 -8.87
C SER A 3 23.80 -15.95 -9.79
N THR A 4 24.86 -15.92 -10.60
CA THR A 4 25.18 -14.79 -11.49
C THR A 4 24.12 -14.61 -12.58
N THR A 5 23.70 -15.72 -13.20
CA THR A 5 22.70 -15.71 -14.28
C THR A 5 21.32 -15.28 -13.82
N LEU A 6 20.92 -15.60 -12.58
CA LEU A 6 19.62 -15.15 -12.04
C LEU A 6 19.62 -13.64 -11.76
N ARG A 7 20.73 -13.12 -11.20
CA ARG A 7 20.90 -11.68 -10.97
C ARG A 7 20.85 -10.88 -12.27
N GLU A 8 21.54 -11.34 -13.31
CA GLU A 8 21.50 -10.70 -14.63
C GLU A 8 20.09 -10.66 -15.21
N ARG A 9 19.33 -11.75 -15.09
CA ARG A 9 17.92 -11.80 -15.52
C ARG A 9 17.06 -10.81 -14.75
N PHE A 10 17.23 -10.73 -13.42
CA PHE A 10 16.54 -9.75 -12.60
C PHE A 10 16.85 -8.31 -13.04
N LEU A 11 18.12 -7.97 -13.25
CA LEU A 11 18.52 -6.62 -13.67
C LEU A 11 17.98 -6.28 -15.06
N LYS A 12 17.95 -7.25 -15.98
CA LYS A 12 17.30 -7.08 -17.29
C LYS A 12 15.80 -6.82 -17.16
N SER A 13 15.11 -7.55 -16.30
CA SER A 13 13.69 -7.32 -16.01
C SER A 13 13.45 -5.96 -15.35
N PHE A 14 14.30 -5.56 -14.39
CA PHE A 14 14.23 -4.25 -13.75
C PHE A 14 14.31 -3.13 -14.78
N ALA A 15 15.33 -3.15 -15.67
CA ALA A 15 15.50 -2.12 -16.68
C ALA A 15 14.27 -2.01 -17.59
N TYR A 16 13.78 -3.14 -18.09
CA TYR A 16 12.59 -3.19 -18.94
C TYR A 16 11.35 -2.62 -18.23
N TYR A 17 11.06 -3.08 -17.02
CA TYR A 17 9.85 -2.69 -16.30
C TYR A 17 9.91 -1.27 -15.74
N ARG A 18 11.11 -0.76 -15.44
CA ARG A 18 11.33 0.65 -15.13
C ARG A 18 10.91 1.51 -16.32
N ASP A 19 11.50 1.26 -17.49
CA ASP A 19 11.23 2.05 -18.68
C ASP A 19 9.75 1.94 -19.11
N TRP A 20 9.17 0.74 -19.03
CA TRP A 20 7.76 0.53 -19.29
C TRP A 20 6.86 1.32 -18.32
N HIS A 21 7.14 1.30 -17.01
CA HIS A 21 6.33 2.01 -16.02
C HIS A 21 6.39 3.53 -16.21
N LEU A 22 7.57 4.08 -16.51
CA LEU A 22 7.73 5.51 -16.76
C LEU A 22 6.91 5.98 -17.97
N ALA A 23 6.77 5.12 -19.00
CA ALA A 23 5.92 5.40 -20.15
C ALA A 23 4.43 5.07 -19.92
N ASN A 24 4.09 4.19 -18.98
CA ASN A 24 2.74 3.60 -18.84
C ASN A 24 2.25 3.54 -17.37
N ARG A 25 2.43 4.64 -16.62
CA ARG A 25 2.19 4.66 -15.17
C ARG A 25 0.79 4.14 -14.78
N ASN A 26 0.78 3.09 -13.97
CA ASN A 26 -0.40 2.46 -13.38
C ASN A 26 -0.13 2.11 -11.91
N PRO A 27 -1.00 2.48 -10.95
CA PRO A 27 -0.76 2.23 -9.53
C PRO A 27 -0.66 0.73 -9.21
N ALA A 28 -1.37 -0.14 -9.94
CA ALA A 28 -1.33 -1.59 -9.76
C ALA A 28 0.06 -2.20 -9.98
N PHE A 29 0.95 -1.50 -10.71
CA PHE A 29 2.33 -1.92 -10.91
C PHE A 29 3.19 -1.72 -9.65
N VAL A 30 2.97 -0.63 -8.93
CA VAL A 30 3.87 -0.15 -7.87
C VAL A 30 4.08 -1.13 -6.72
N PRO A 31 3.04 -1.73 -6.10
CA PRO A 31 3.25 -2.51 -4.89
C PRO A 31 4.06 -3.78 -5.15
N TRP A 32 3.82 -4.47 -6.27
CA TRP A 32 4.52 -5.70 -6.60
C TRP A 32 6.00 -5.46 -6.87
N HIS A 33 6.30 -4.43 -7.67
CA HIS A 33 7.67 -4.08 -8.00
C HIS A 33 8.41 -3.50 -6.79
N THR A 34 7.75 -2.68 -5.97
CA THR A 34 8.32 -2.15 -4.73
C THR A 34 8.74 -3.28 -3.79
N GLN A 35 7.84 -4.23 -3.53
CA GLN A 35 8.15 -5.37 -2.66
C GLN A 35 9.33 -6.16 -3.20
N ALA A 36 9.31 -6.55 -4.48
CA ALA A 36 10.37 -7.31 -5.13
C ALA A 36 11.74 -6.60 -5.06
N TYR A 37 11.76 -5.30 -5.36
CA TYR A 37 12.99 -4.50 -5.35
C TYR A 37 13.53 -4.29 -3.94
N CYS A 38 12.67 -4.06 -2.94
CA CYS A 38 13.10 -4.02 -1.55
C CYS A 38 13.69 -5.37 -1.10
N GLN A 39 13.15 -6.51 -1.57
CA GLN A 39 13.78 -7.82 -1.29
C GLN A 39 15.19 -7.93 -1.89
N TYR A 40 15.36 -7.47 -3.13
CA TYR A 40 16.66 -7.46 -3.80
C TYR A 40 17.66 -6.56 -3.07
N LEU A 41 17.24 -5.35 -2.69
CA LEU A 41 18.09 -4.34 -2.03
C LEU A 41 18.60 -4.79 -0.65
N ARG A 42 17.86 -5.65 0.06
CA ARG A 42 18.33 -6.26 1.32
C ARG A 42 19.58 -7.12 1.14
N LEU A 43 19.80 -7.65 -0.06
CA LEU A 43 20.93 -8.52 -0.38
C LEU A 43 22.00 -7.80 -1.23
N HIS A 44 21.57 -6.82 -2.03
CA HIS A 44 22.42 -6.15 -3.01
C HIS A 44 22.09 -4.65 -3.05
N PRO A 45 22.85 -3.81 -2.33
CA PRO A 45 22.72 -2.36 -2.45
C PRO A 45 22.86 -1.91 -3.92
N ALA A 46 21.91 -1.10 -4.38
CA ALA A 46 21.84 -0.61 -5.75
C ALA A 46 21.07 0.73 -5.79
N ASP A 47 21.81 1.83 -5.94
CA ASP A 47 21.27 3.19 -5.83
C ASP A 47 20.19 3.49 -6.87
N ASP A 48 20.31 2.93 -8.08
CA ASP A 48 19.35 3.10 -9.17
C ASP A 48 18.00 2.42 -8.88
N ILE A 49 18.04 1.20 -8.33
CA ILE A 49 16.85 0.46 -7.90
C ILE A 49 16.19 1.15 -6.70
N GLN A 50 16.99 1.60 -5.72
CA GLN A 50 16.50 2.36 -4.57
C GLN A 50 15.81 3.66 -5.00
N ALA A 51 16.45 4.43 -5.87
CA ALA A 51 15.89 5.67 -6.41
C ALA A 51 14.56 5.39 -7.12
N PHE A 52 14.46 4.30 -7.88
CA PHE A 52 13.24 3.93 -8.57
C PHE A 52 12.12 3.49 -7.61
N VAL A 53 12.44 2.76 -6.53
CA VAL A 53 11.46 2.47 -5.47
C VAL A 53 10.86 3.75 -4.90
N PHE A 54 11.70 4.75 -4.61
CA PHE A 54 11.20 6.04 -4.12
C PHE A 54 10.39 6.79 -5.18
N GLU A 55 10.80 6.80 -6.44
CA GLU A 55 10.06 7.46 -7.51
C GLU A 55 8.65 6.88 -7.67
N MET A 56 8.54 5.55 -7.70
CA MET A 56 7.24 4.87 -7.84
C MET A 56 6.31 5.19 -6.67
N ASN A 57 6.81 5.15 -5.43
CA ASN A 57 5.99 5.36 -4.24
C ASN A 57 5.67 6.85 -4.01
N ASP A 58 6.59 7.75 -4.35
CA ASP A 58 6.33 9.20 -4.38
C ASP A 58 5.19 9.55 -5.34
N TRP A 59 5.11 8.86 -6.47
CA TRP A 59 4.00 8.98 -7.40
C TRP A 59 2.73 8.30 -6.89
N LEU A 60 2.81 7.07 -6.37
CA LEU A 60 1.64 6.31 -5.90
C LEU A 60 0.81 7.07 -4.87
N ILE A 61 1.46 7.71 -3.89
CA ILE A 61 0.75 8.45 -2.84
C ILE A 61 0.01 9.69 -3.37
N THR A 62 0.30 10.16 -4.59
CA THR A 62 -0.51 11.22 -5.24
C THR A 62 -1.87 10.71 -5.71
N VAL A 63 -2.06 9.39 -5.78
CA VAL A 63 -3.34 8.73 -6.10
C VAL A 63 -4.22 8.57 -4.85
N GLN A 64 -3.66 8.77 -3.65
CA GLN A 64 -4.41 8.68 -2.40
C GLN A 64 -5.32 9.89 -2.23
N GLN A 65 -6.58 9.64 -1.87
CA GLN A 65 -7.54 10.72 -1.62
C GLN A 65 -7.34 11.28 -0.21
N GLU A 66 -7.30 12.60 -0.09
CA GLU A 66 -7.09 13.27 1.20
C GLU A 66 -8.00 14.49 1.35
N LYS A 67 -7.82 15.51 0.51
CA LYS A 67 -8.57 16.77 0.55
C LYS A 67 -9.68 16.77 -0.49
N ASN A 68 -10.71 17.57 -0.26
CA ASN A 68 -11.83 17.81 -1.19
C ASN A 68 -12.57 16.52 -1.59
N VAL A 69 -12.68 15.57 -0.66
CA VAL A 69 -13.46 14.33 -0.81
C VAL A 69 -14.34 14.12 0.42
N PRO A 70 -15.45 13.36 0.32
CA PRO A 70 -16.21 12.95 1.49
C PRO A 70 -15.33 12.27 2.54
N LEU A 71 -15.65 12.43 3.82
CA LEU A 71 -14.86 11.85 4.92
C LEU A 71 -14.66 10.34 4.76
N ASP A 72 -15.68 9.64 4.27
CA ASP A 72 -15.65 8.19 4.02
C ASP A 72 -14.69 7.76 2.91
N CYS A 73 -14.23 8.72 2.09
CA CYS A 73 -13.29 8.51 1.01
C CYS A 73 -11.84 8.85 1.40
N VAL A 74 -11.61 9.51 2.54
CA VAL A 74 -10.27 9.93 2.96
C VAL A 74 -9.39 8.70 3.22
N GLY A 75 -8.21 8.70 2.62
CA GLY A 75 -7.18 7.68 2.77
C GLY A 75 -7.24 6.51 1.79
N ARG A 76 -8.33 6.34 1.04
CA ARG A 76 -8.38 5.31 0.00
C ARG A 76 -7.54 5.72 -1.21
N PHE A 77 -6.92 4.76 -1.87
CA PHE A 77 -6.20 4.99 -3.12
C PHE A 77 -7.17 4.89 -4.30
N TYR A 78 -7.51 6.04 -4.89
CA TYR A 78 -8.43 6.11 -6.01
C TYR A 78 -8.32 7.45 -6.75
N ALA A 79 -8.18 7.38 -8.07
CA ALA A 79 -8.19 8.55 -8.94
C ALA A 79 -9.41 8.50 -9.87
N PRO A 80 -10.52 9.22 -9.55
CA PRO A 80 -11.77 9.14 -10.32
C PRO A 80 -11.62 9.58 -11.79
N ASN A 81 -10.69 10.50 -12.06
CA ASN A 81 -10.45 11.03 -13.41
C ASN A 81 -9.45 10.18 -14.23
N LYS A 82 -9.06 8.99 -13.72
CA LYS A 82 -8.12 8.09 -14.38
C LYS A 82 -8.76 6.73 -14.60
N ARG A 83 -8.37 6.03 -15.66
CA ARG A 83 -8.89 4.71 -16.02
C ARG A 83 -8.16 3.57 -15.30
N TYR A 84 -8.03 3.66 -13.97
CA TYR A 84 -7.37 2.64 -13.14
C TYR A 84 -8.34 1.59 -12.58
N GLY A 85 -9.64 1.77 -12.79
CA GLY A 85 -10.70 0.93 -12.23
C GLY A 85 -11.42 1.61 -11.06
N PRO A 86 -12.48 0.97 -10.53
CA PRO A 86 -13.27 1.51 -9.42
C PRO A 86 -12.48 1.48 -8.09
N PRO A 87 -12.89 2.28 -7.07
CA PRO A 87 -12.28 2.20 -5.75
C PRO A 87 -12.57 0.83 -5.12
N HIS A 88 -11.56 0.25 -4.48
CA HIS A 88 -11.65 -1.10 -3.92
C HIS A 88 -10.72 -1.25 -2.71
N ALA A 89 -11.21 -1.86 -1.62
CA ALA A 89 -10.43 -2.09 -0.41
C ALA A 89 -9.17 -2.94 -0.67
N SER A 90 -9.30 -4.04 -1.43
CA SER A 90 -8.15 -4.83 -1.93
C SER A 90 -7.06 -3.96 -2.57
N ALA A 91 -7.42 -2.99 -3.42
CA ALA A 91 -6.44 -2.09 -4.04
C ALA A 91 -5.73 -1.21 -3.00
N THR A 92 -6.48 -0.64 -2.05
CA THR A 92 -5.88 0.12 -0.93
C THR A 92 -4.94 -0.76 -0.11
N GLY A 93 -5.35 -1.98 0.23
CA GLY A 93 -4.53 -2.94 0.98
C GLY A 93 -3.21 -3.27 0.28
N VAL A 94 -3.25 -3.63 -1.01
CA VAL A 94 -2.03 -4.03 -1.72
C VAL A 94 -1.06 -2.85 -1.90
N TYR A 95 -1.57 -1.63 -2.09
CA TYR A 95 -0.73 -0.44 -2.11
C TYR A 95 -0.05 -0.18 -0.77
N LEU A 96 -0.75 -0.42 0.35
CA LEU A 96 -0.16 -0.33 1.68
C LEU A 96 0.94 -1.38 1.88
N GLU A 97 0.77 -2.62 1.39
CA GLU A 97 1.81 -3.66 1.48
C GLU A 97 3.14 -3.24 0.85
N GLY A 98 3.10 -2.60 -0.31
CA GLY A 98 4.29 -2.05 -0.96
C GLY A 98 4.81 -0.79 -0.29
N LEU A 99 3.91 0.10 0.12
CA LEU A 99 4.28 1.38 0.73
C LEU A 99 4.97 1.20 2.08
N VAL A 100 4.61 0.17 2.87
CA VAL A 100 5.32 -0.19 4.11
C VAL A 100 6.78 -0.56 3.81
N ASP A 101 7.03 -1.38 2.78
CA ASP A 101 8.40 -1.75 2.38
C ASP A 101 9.21 -0.52 1.92
N ALA A 102 8.59 0.40 1.16
CA ALA A 102 9.23 1.64 0.75
C ALA A 102 9.51 2.60 1.93
N CYS A 103 8.61 2.64 2.92
CA CYS A 103 8.78 3.42 4.13
C CYS A 103 9.94 2.90 4.99
N GLN A 104 10.03 1.58 5.16
CA GLN A 104 11.16 0.95 5.84
C GLN A 104 12.49 1.21 5.10
N LEU A 105 12.49 1.13 3.76
CA LEU A 105 13.66 1.48 2.94
C LEU A 105 14.08 2.95 3.13
N ALA A 106 13.13 3.88 3.14
CA ALA A 106 13.40 5.30 3.40
C ALA A 106 14.03 5.51 4.78
N ARG A 107 13.53 4.81 5.81
CA ARG A 107 14.12 4.86 7.16
C ARG A 107 15.55 4.32 7.18
N SER A 108 15.82 3.17 6.56
CA SER A 108 17.17 2.59 6.51
C SER A 108 18.16 3.43 5.69
N ALA A 109 17.67 4.16 4.69
CA ALA A 109 18.48 5.07 3.88
C ALA A 109 18.69 6.45 4.54
N GLY A 110 18.09 6.70 5.72
CA GLY A 110 18.16 7.99 6.40
C GLY A 110 17.32 9.11 5.74
N ASP A 111 16.42 8.77 4.81
CA ASP A 111 15.53 9.75 4.16
C ASP A 111 14.30 10.02 5.05
N ALA A 112 14.51 10.86 6.06
CA ALA A 112 13.46 11.24 7.01
C ALA A 112 12.24 11.89 6.31
N LYS A 113 12.46 12.66 5.25
CA LYS A 113 11.38 13.34 4.53
C LYS A 113 10.42 12.33 3.90
N ARG A 114 10.96 11.33 3.19
CA ARG A 114 10.13 10.25 2.62
C ARG A 114 9.54 9.35 3.67
N TYR A 115 10.31 9.02 4.70
CA TYR A 115 9.83 8.22 5.82
C TYR A 115 8.51 8.77 6.39
N TRP A 116 8.51 10.02 6.85
CA TRP A 116 7.33 10.65 7.44
C TRP A 116 6.18 10.84 6.44
N LYS A 117 6.50 11.13 5.18
CA LYS A 117 5.50 11.25 4.11
C LYS A 117 4.78 9.92 3.85
N TYR A 118 5.53 8.83 3.76
CA TYR A 118 4.98 7.49 3.55
C TYR A 118 4.24 7.00 4.79
N LEU A 119 4.77 7.24 6.00
CA LEU A 119 4.11 6.88 7.25
C LEU A 119 2.73 7.52 7.37
N ARG A 120 2.61 8.81 7.02
CA ARG A 120 1.33 9.52 6.97
C ARG A 120 0.35 8.90 5.99
N SER A 121 0.82 8.57 4.78
CA SER A 121 0.00 7.93 3.75
C SER A 121 -0.47 6.54 4.19
N ILE A 122 0.39 5.78 4.88
CA ILE A 122 0.04 4.48 5.48
C ILE A 122 -1.04 4.67 6.53
N LYS A 123 -0.89 5.63 7.46
CA LYS A 123 -1.89 5.89 8.50
C LYS A 123 -3.25 6.25 7.93
N LEU A 124 -3.30 7.10 6.90
CA LEU A 124 -4.54 7.44 6.19
C LEU A 124 -5.18 6.21 5.53
N GLY A 125 -4.37 5.34 4.90
CA GLY A 125 -4.88 4.11 4.30
C GLY A 125 -5.42 3.13 5.34
N LEU A 126 -4.72 2.94 6.46
CA LEU A 126 -5.20 2.10 7.56
C LEU A 126 -6.50 2.63 8.18
N ARG A 127 -6.63 3.95 8.35
CA ARG A 127 -7.89 4.60 8.74
C ARG A 127 -9.02 4.25 7.76
N SER A 128 -8.74 4.32 6.46
CA SER A 128 -9.73 3.93 5.43
C SER A 128 -10.13 2.46 5.54
N VAL A 129 -9.18 1.56 5.74
CA VAL A 129 -9.45 0.11 5.95
C VAL A 129 -10.29 -0.13 7.21
N GLN A 130 -9.94 0.52 8.33
CA GLN A 130 -10.67 0.41 9.58
C GLN A 130 -12.14 0.82 9.41
N GLN A 131 -12.40 1.91 8.70
CA GLN A 131 -13.75 2.39 8.41
C GLN A 131 -14.58 1.38 7.58
N LEU A 132 -13.93 0.60 6.71
CA LEU A 132 -14.59 -0.41 5.88
C LEU A 132 -14.80 -1.75 6.62
N THR A 133 -14.16 -1.92 7.78
CA THR A 133 -14.21 -3.16 8.56
C THR A 133 -15.52 -3.25 9.34
N PHE A 134 -16.18 -4.39 9.28
CA PHE A 134 -17.34 -4.67 10.14
C PHE A 134 -16.85 -5.00 11.57
N SER A 135 -16.63 -3.96 12.38
CA SER A 135 -15.91 -4.10 13.65
C SER A 135 -16.82 -4.42 14.84
N ASN A 136 -18.03 -3.84 14.89
CA ASN A 136 -18.92 -3.97 16.05
C ASN A 136 -20.41 -3.91 15.65
N SER A 137 -21.30 -4.16 16.61
CA SER A 137 -22.74 -4.20 16.38
C SER A 137 -23.33 -2.86 15.92
N THR A 138 -22.75 -1.74 16.33
CA THR A 138 -23.15 -0.39 15.90
C THR A 138 -22.84 -0.19 14.43
N ASP A 139 -21.64 -0.55 13.96
CA ASP A 139 -21.27 -0.48 12.54
C ASP A 139 -22.14 -1.40 11.66
N MET A 140 -22.65 -2.46 12.27
CA MET A 140 -23.45 -3.50 11.64
C MET A 140 -24.95 -3.34 11.87
N PHE A 141 -25.45 -2.18 12.31
CA PHE A 141 -26.85 -2.01 12.72
C PHE A 141 -27.86 -2.42 11.62
N TYR A 142 -27.51 -2.19 10.35
CA TYR A 142 -28.32 -2.52 9.16
C TYR A 142 -28.07 -3.93 8.60
N ILE A 143 -27.15 -4.71 9.19
CA ILE A 143 -26.83 -6.07 8.74
C ILE A 143 -27.68 -7.09 9.52
N SER A 144 -28.42 -7.93 8.79
CA SER A 144 -29.23 -9.01 9.37
C SER A 144 -28.37 -10.15 9.94
N GLN A 145 -27.35 -10.59 9.20
CA GLN A 145 -26.49 -11.72 9.57
C GLN A 145 -25.11 -11.25 10.07
N LYS A 146 -25.09 -10.49 11.18
CA LYS A 146 -23.88 -9.83 11.71
C LYS A 146 -22.69 -10.78 11.92
N HIS A 147 -22.95 -11.97 12.46
CA HIS A 147 -21.91 -12.97 12.73
C HIS A 147 -21.17 -13.46 11.48
N ARG A 148 -21.77 -13.36 10.28
CA ARG A 148 -21.15 -13.80 9.02
C ARG A 148 -20.18 -12.79 8.43
N VAL A 149 -20.31 -11.52 8.82
CA VAL A 149 -19.53 -10.42 8.24
C VAL A 149 -18.54 -9.82 9.22
N ALA A 150 -18.64 -10.14 10.52
CA ALA A 150 -17.75 -9.63 11.56
C ALA A 150 -16.27 -9.84 11.19
N GLY A 151 -15.47 -8.78 11.27
CA GLY A 151 -14.05 -8.77 10.86
C GLY A 151 -13.83 -8.71 9.34
N GLY A 152 -14.88 -8.84 8.53
CA GLY A 152 -14.82 -8.67 7.09
C GLY A 152 -14.59 -7.22 6.68
N VAL A 153 -13.97 -7.04 5.50
CA VAL A 153 -13.70 -5.73 4.90
C VAL A 153 -14.55 -5.57 3.64
N ARG A 154 -15.44 -4.57 3.64
CA ARG A 154 -16.29 -4.27 2.48
C ARG A 154 -15.49 -3.61 1.36
N THR A 155 -16.00 -3.69 0.14
CA THR A 155 -15.30 -3.20 -1.06
C THR A 155 -15.10 -1.68 -1.06
N THR A 156 -16.12 -0.92 -0.65
CA THR A 156 -16.08 0.54 -0.44
C THR A 156 -17.27 0.94 0.44
N PHE A 157 -17.37 2.20 0.87
CA PHE A 157 -18.40 2.62 1.82
C PHE A 157 -19.84 2.40 1.33
N TYR A 158 -20.07 2.43 0.01
CA TYR A 158 -21.36 2.17 -0.64
C TYR A 158 -21.49 0.77 -1.26
N ASP A 159 -20.52 -0.13 -1.06
CA ASP A 159 -20.55 -1.50 -1.58
C ASP A 159 -20.14 -2.49 -0.49
N ASN A 160 -21.14 -3.14 0.08
CA ASN A 160 -20.97 -4.10 1.17
C ASN A 160 -20.45 -5.47 0.73
N ARG A 161 -20.12 -5.68 -0.56
CA ARG A 161 -19.51 -6.94 -1.00
C ARG A 161 -18.18 -7.16 -0.29
N ILE A 162 -18.03 -8.36 0.28
CA ILE A 162 -16.81 -8.84 0.93
C ILE A 162 -16.16 -9.83 -0.02
N ARG A 163 -14.88 -9.62 -0.33
CA ARG A 163 -14.05 -10.56 -1.07
C ARG A 163 -12.86 -10.95 -0.22
N VAL A 164 -12.32 -12.16 -0.44
CA VAL A 164 -11.16 -12.66 0.32
C VAL A 164 -9.96 -11.72 0.22
N ASP A 165 -9.74 -11.11 -0.95
CA ASP A 165 -8.63 -10.21 -1.21
C ASP A 165 -8.79 -8.84 -0.54
N ASN A 166 -10.02 -8.39 -0.21
CA ASN A 166 -10.21 -7.20 0.63
C ASN A 166 -9.60 -7.41 2.01
N VAL A 167 -9.80 -8.59 2.59
CA VAL A 167 -9.28 -8.93 3.92
C VAL A 167 -7.79 -9.24 3.83
N GLN A 168 -7.40 -10.10 2.88
CA GLN A 168 -6.02 -10.57 2.74
C GLN A 168 -5.02 -9.41 2.61
N HIS A 169 -5.18 -8.53 1.62
CA HIS A 169 -4.20 -7.48 1.35
C HIS A 169 -4.11 -6.47 2.50
N CYS A 170 -5.26 -6.12 3.09
CA CYS A 170 -5.29 -5.23 4.25
C CYS A 170 -4.59 -5.86 5.46
N LEU A 171 -4.84 -7.15 5.72
CA LEU A 171 -4.21 -7.87 6.83
C LEU A 171 -2.70 -8.01 6.63
N LEU A 172 -2.24 -8.31 5.41
CA LEU A 172 -0.81 -8.41 5.10
C LEU A 172 -0.10 -7.06 5.31
N ALA A 173 -0.72 -5.95 4.91
CA ALA A 173 -0.17 -4.62 5.18
C ALA A 173 -0.05 -4.35 6.68
N ILE A 174 -1.10 -4.65 7.45
CA ILE A 174 -1.11 -4.51 8.93
C ILE A 174 -0.04 -5.41 9.57
N GLN A 175 0.11 -6.65 9.11
CA GLN A 175 1.15 -7.56 9.61
C GLN A 175 2.56 -6.99 9.40
N LYS A 176 2.84 -6.38 8.24
CA LYS A 176 4.13 -5.72 7.99
C LYS A 176 4.38 -4.53 8.91
N VAL A 177 3.34 -3.75 9.20
CA VAL A 177 3.42 -2.63 10.17
C VAL A 177 3.74 -3.17 11.57
N LEU A 178 3.03 -4.20 12.02
CA LEU A 178 3.18 -4.78 13.35
C LEU A 178 4.46 -5.60 13.53
N ALA A 179 5.09 -6.06 12.45
CA ALA A 179 6.36 -6.77 12.49
C ALA A 179 7.53 -5.88 13.00
N ASP A 180 7.33 -4.56 13.04
CA ASP A 180 8.30 -3.59 13.55
C ASP A 180 7.64 -2.69 14.61
N ALA A 181 7.98 -2.94 15.88
CA ALA A 181 7.39 -2.22 17.01
C ALA A 181 7.66 -0.71 16.97
N ALA A 182 8.86 -0.29 16.54
CA ALA A 182 9.19 1.13 16.47
C ALA A 182 8.37 1.82 15.37
N PHE A 183 8.19 1.13 14.23
CA PHE A 183 7.35 1.62 13.14
C PHE A 183 5.87 1.76 13.58
N ALA A 184 5.35 0.79 14.33
CA ALA A 184 4.00 0.86 14.87
C ALA A 184 3.83 2.04 15.85
N SER A 185 4.80 2.25 16.74
CA SER A 185 4.79 3.40 17.67
C SER A 185 4.81 4.74 16.94
N ASP A 186 5.67 4.89 15.92
CA ASP A 186 5.72 6.12 15.12
C ASP A 186 4.38 6.40 14.42
N LEU A 187 3.71 5.35 13.95
CA LEU A 187 2.40 5.46 13.31
C LEU A 187 1.32 5.90 14.32
N GLU A 188 1.35 5.41 15.56
CA GLU A 188 0.39 5.79 16.60
C GLU A 188 0.48 7.28 16.95
N ILE A 189 1.69 7.81 17.16
CA ILE A 189 1.91 9.20 17.58
C ILE A 189 1.68 10.25 16.48
N LEU A 190 1.70 9.84 15.21
CA LEU A 190 1.55 10.76 14.08
C LEU A 190 0.13 11.34 13.98
N SER A 191 -0.06 12.64 14.16
CA SER A 191 -1.38 13.25 13.97
C SER A 191 -1.78 13.32 12.48
N ILE A 192 -3.04 12.96 12.17
CA ILE A 192 -3.64 13.07 10.82
C ILE A 192 -5.00 13.76 10.87
#